data_AF-A0A8X6H088-F1
#
_entry.id   AF-A0A8X6H088-F1
#
_cell.length_a   1.000
_cell.length_b   1.000
_cell.length_c   1.000
_cell.angle_alpha   90.00
_cell.angle_beta   90.00
_cell.angle_gamma   90.00
#
_symmetry.space_group_name_H-M   'P 1'
#
loop_
_entity.id
_entity.type
_entity.pdbx_description
1 polymer ?
#
loop_
_entity_poly.entity_id
_entity_poly.type
_entity_poly.pdbx_seq_one_letter_code
_entity_poly.pdbx_strand_id
1 'polypeptide(L)'
;MRLPSKSTDSTVLIATRKKVFMKPERKCYGCHKPGHLAKDCWKKGSKPEVEGDAFVYIEPETYKDAMASEDSDKWLSAMKEELESIQ
;
A
#
# COMPACT_ATOMS: atom_id res chain seq x y z
N MET A 1 6.13 -12.96 42.12
CA MET A 1 7.43 -13.66 42.03
C MET A 1 7.93 -13.59 40.60
N ARG A 2 9.21 -13.25 40.41
CA ARG A 2 9.84 -12.98 39.10
C ARG A 2 10.15 -14.30 38.38
N LEU A 3 9.80 -14.41 37.09
CA LEU A 3 10.05 -15.61 36.27
C LEU A 3 11.56 -15.84 36.06
N PRO A 4 12.07 -17.07 36.17
CA PRO A 4 13.39 -17.41 35.66
C PRO A 4 13.37 -17.46 34.14
N SER A 5 14.12 -16.53 33.53
CA SER A 5 14.49 -16.53 32.11
C SER A 5 15.23 -17.83 31.79
N LYS A 6 14.63 -18.73 31.00
CA LYS A 6 15.30 -19.94 30.54
C LYS A 6 16.12 -19.62 29.28
N SER A 7 17.39 -19.35 29.57
CA SER A 7 18.59 -19.83 28.89
C SER A 7 18.58 -19.82 27.36
N THR A 8 19.32 -18.85 26.84
CA THR A 8 20.09 -18.95 25.60
C THR A 8 20.96 -20.22 25.58
N ASP A 9 21.26 -20.64 24.35
CA ASP A 9 22.21 -21.66 23.94
C ASP A 9 21.81 -23.12 24.13
N SER A 10 21.58 -23.79 22.99
CA SER A 10 22.53 -24.80 22.51
C SER A 10 21.97 -25.47 21.26
N THR A 11 22.76 -25.47 20.19
CA THR A 11 23.15 -26.64 19.38
C THR A 11 23.34 -26.19 17.94
N VAL A 12 24.61 -26.05 17.55
CA VAL A 12 25.01 -26.01 16.14
C VAL A 12 24.62 -27.35 15.53
N LEU A 13 23.51 -27.37 14.78
CA LEU A 13 23.10 -28.53 14.00
C LEU A 13 23.72 -28.46 12.60
N ILE A 14 24.45 -29.52 12.30
CA ILE A 14 25.24 -29.80 11.12
C ILE A 14 24.37 -29.84 9.85
N ALA A 15 25.01 -29.45 8.75
CA ALA A 15 24.51 -29.34 7.39
C ALA A 15 23.59 -30.49 6.93
N THR A 16 22.30 -30.20 6.84
CA THR A 16 21.46 -30.71 5.75
C THR A 16 20.80 -29.49 5.10
N ARG A 17 21.13 -29.21 3.84
CA ARG A 17 20.48 -28.14 3.05
C ARG A 17 19.06 -28.57 2.67
N LYS A 18 18.21 -28.84 3.65
CA LYS A 18 16.78 -28.96 3.45
C LYS A 18 16.33 -27.55 3.12
N LYS A 19 15.92 -27.28 1.87
CA LYS A 19 15.24 -26.02 1.53
C LYS A 19 13.96 -25.99 2.35
N VAL A 20 14.02 -25.44 3.56
CA VAL A 20 12.83 -25.22 4.36
C VAL A 20 12.11 -24.08 3.67
N PHE A 21 10.95 -24.37 3.10
CA PHE A 21 10.06 -23.35 2.57
C PHE A 21 9.53 -22.57 3.77
N MET A 22 10.33 -21.63 4.25
CA MET A 22 10.00 -20.70 5.32
C MET A 22 8.85 -19.87 4.80
N LYS A 23 7.63 -20.25 5.20
CA LYS A 23 6.44 -19.46 4.94
C LYS A 23 6.70 -18.09 5.57
N PRO A 24 6.59 -16.97 4.82
CA PRO A 24 6.83 -15.67 5.40
C PRO A 24 5.92 -15.52 6.61
N GLU A 25 6.52 -15.36 7.79
CA GLU A 25 5.75 -15.17 9.01
C GLU A 25 4.83 -13.97 8.79
N ARG A 26 3.53 -14.17 8.95
CA ARG A 26 2.57 -13.09 8.74
C ARG A 26 2.83 -12.04 9.81
N LYS A 27 3.24 -10.85 9.37
CA LYS A 27 3.40 -9.68 10.22
C LYS A 27 2.05 -8.99 10.39
N CYS A 28 1.86 -8.32 11.52
CA CYS A 28 0.69 -7.51 11.77
C CYS A 28 0.52 -6.44 10.68
N TYR A 29 -0.64 -6.35 10.03
CA TYR A 29 -0.90 -5.37 8.97
C TYR A 29 -0.96 -3.91 9.45
N GLY A 30 -1.10 -3.67 10.76
CA GLY A 30 -1.12 -2.32 11.31
C GLY A 30 0.26 -1.81 11.74
N CYS A 31 1.12 -2.68 12.29
CA CYS A 31 2.41 -2.26 12.84
C CYS A 31 3.65 -2.99 12.29
N HIS A 32 3.44 -3.95 11.39
CA HIS A 32 4.45 -4.75 10.69
C HIS A 32 5.39 -5.55 11.60
N LYS A 33 5.01 -5.78 12.86
CA LYS A 33 5.73 -6.68 13.77
C LYS A 33 5.15 -8.11 13.70
N PRO A 34 5.98 -9.16 13.76
CA PRO A 34 5.51 -10.54 13.85
C PRO A 34 4.90 -10.83 15.25
N GLY A 35 4.20 -11.96 15.37
CA GLY A 35 3.67 -12.47 16.65
C GLY A 35 2.21 -12.12 16.96
N HIS A 36 1.57 -11.23 16.20
CA HIS A 36 0.13 -10.91 16.31
C HIS A 36 -0.44 -10.45 14.96
N LEU A 37 -1.77 -10.48 14.82
CA LEU A 37 -2.49 -9.96 13.65
C LEU A 37 -3.01 -8.54 13.92
N ALA A 38 -3.44 -7.83 12.87
CA ALA A 38 -3.98 -6.46 13.01
C ALA A 38 -5.17 -6.35 13.97
N LYS A 39 -5.96 -7.43 14.12
CA LYS A 39 -7.08 -7.52 15.07
C LYS A 39 -6.63 -7.51 16.52
N ASP A 40 -5.45 -8.06 16.80
CA ASP A 40 -4.86 -8.18 18.14
C ASP A 40 -3.73 -7.16 18.34
N CYS A 41 -3.67 -6.14 17.49
CA CYS A 41 -2.63 -5.13 17.54
C CYS A 41 -2.86 -4.19 18.72
N TRP A 42 -1.92 -4.20 19.66
CA TRP A 42 -1.94 -3.28 20.80
C TRP A 42 -1.67 -1.81 20.39
N LYS A 43 -1.22 -1.54 19.15
CA LYS A 43 -1.12 -0.16 18.64
C LYS A 43 -2.48 0.32 18.14
N LYS A 44 -3.02 1.32 18.83
CA LYS A 44 -4.27 1.99 18.48
C LYS A 44 -4.06 2.93 17.29
N GLY A 45 -4.40 2.48 16.07
CA GLY A 45 -4.97 3.33 15.03
C GLY A 45 -4.08 4.28 14.21
N SER A 46 -2.87 3.90 13.80
CA SER A 46 -2.21 4.62 12.69
C SER A 46 -2.78 4.11 11.37
N LYS A 47 -3.70 4.89 10.77
CA LYS A 47 -4.09 4.73 9.36
C LYS A 47 -2.80 4.76 8.52
N PRO A 48 -2.66 3.93 7.48
CA PRO A 48 -1.55 4.10 6.56
C PRO A 48 -1.70 5.46 5.88
N GLU A 49 -0.83 6.41 6.20
CA GLU A 49 -0.52 7.52 5.31
C GLU A 49 0.04 6.90 4.03
N VAL A 50 -0.70 7.08 2.95
CA VAL A 50 -0.37 6.50 1.65
C VAL A 50 0.71 7.39 1.04
N GLU A 51 1.97 7.14 1.41
CA GLU A 51 3.12 7.71 0.70
C GLU A 51 3.37 6.85 -0.54
N GLY A 52 2.77 7.24 -1.66
CA GLY A 52 2.98 6.61 -2.95
C GLY A 52 2.34 7.41 -4.08
N ASP A 53 3.19 7.89 -4.97
CA ASP A 53 2.93 8.43 -6.30
C ASP A 53 2.44 7.33 -7.26
N ALA A 54 1.32 6.70 -6.93
CA ALA A 54 0.55 5.97 -7.92
C ALA A 54 0.01 7.00 -8.92
N PHE A 55 0.31 6.83 -10.21
CA PHE A 55 -0.40 7.51 -11.30
C PHE A 55 -1.85 7.03 -11.28
N VAL A 56 -2.65 7.63 -10.41
CA VAL A 56 -4.07 7.37 -10.29
C VAL A 56 -4.72 8.21 -11.39
N TYR A 57 -5.31 7.54 -12.38
CA TYR A 57 -6.32 8.18 -13.21
C TYR A 57 -7.52 8.43 -12.29
N ILE A 58 -7.59 9.66 -11.75
CA ILE A 58 -8.71 10.09 -10.92
C ILE A 58 -9.83 10.42 -11.88
N GLU A 59 -10.71 9.45 -12.12
CA GLU A 59 -11.94 9.68 -12.85
C GLU A 59 -12.82 10.63 -12.02
N PRO A 60 -13.25 11.77 -12.56
CA PRO A 60 -13.98 12.77 -11.80
C PRO A 60 -15.32 12.19 -11.30
N GLU A 61 -15.53 12.22 -9.98
CA GLU A 61 -16.76 11.71 -9.36
C GLU A 61 -17.98 12.60 -9.64
N THR A 62 -17.77 13.86 -10.06
CA THR A 62 -18.85 14.78 -10.41
C THR A 62 -18.63 15.49 -11.75
N TYR A 63 -19.73 15.84 -12.41
CA TYR A 63 -19.71 16.59 -13.67
C TYR A 63 -18.97 17.94 -13.53
N LYS A 64 -19.09 18.60 -12.38
CA LYS A 64 -18.39 19.87 -12.14
C LYS A 64 -16.88 19.68 -12.12
N ASP A 65 -16.42 18.59 -11.49
CA ASP A 65 -14.99 18.26 -11.42
C ASP A 65 -14.46 17.85 -12.80
N ALA A 66 -15.26 17.13 -13.58
CA ALA A 66 -14.91 16.76 -14.96
C ALA A 66 -14.73 18.00 -15.85
N MET A 67 -15.65 18.96 -15.76
CA MET A 67 -15.59 20.21 -16.54
C MET A 67 -14.49 21.17 -16.06
N ALA A 68 -14.02 21.01 -14.82
CA ALA A 68 -12.90 21.79 -14.28
C ALA A 68 -11.53 21.13 -14.55
N SER A 69 -11.50 19.93 -15.16
CA SER A 69 -10.25 19.26 -15.50
C SER A 69 -9.57 19.92 -16.70
N GLU A 70 -8.24 20.08 -16.65
CA GLU A 70 -7.44 20.58 -17.78
C GLU A 70 -7.59 19.71 -19.04
N ASP A 71 -7.99 18.46 -18.87
CA ASP A 71 -8.20 17.54 -20.00
C ASP A 71 -9.51 17.84 -20.76
N SER A 72 -10.52 18.42 -20.10
CA SER A 72 -11.73 18.91 -20.76
C SER A 72 -11.45 20.14 -21.62
N ASP A 73 -10.58 21.05 -21.16
CA ASP A 73 -10.21 22.26 -21.92
C ASP A 73 -9.50 21.93 -23.24
N LYS A 74 -8.61 20.91 -23.22
CA LYS A 74 -7.93 20.43 -24.43
C LYS A 74 -8.91 19.87 -25.46
N TRP A 75 -9.91 19.11 -25.01
CA TRP A 75 -10.94 18.55 -25.89
C TRP A 75 -11.83 19.64 -26.51
N LEU A 76 -12.25 20.61 -25.70
CA LEU A 76 -13.04 21.76 -26.16
C LEU A 76 -12.27 22.66 -27.12
N SER A 77 -10.96 22.84 -26.90
CA SER A 77 -10.09 23.59 -27.81
C SER A 77 -9.98 22.90 -29.17
N ALA A 78 -9.71 21.59 -29.18
CA ALA A 78 -9.62 20.82 -30.42
C ALA A 78 -10.95 20.84 -31.20
N MET A 79 -12.10 20.71 -30.52
CA MET A 79 -13.40 20.80 -31.19
C MET A 79 -13.68 22.18 -31.81
N LYS A 80 -13.16 23.25 -31.22
CA LYS A 80 -13.30 24.62 -31.75
C LYS A 80 -12.41 24.85 -32.97
N GLU A 81 -11.17 24.37 -32.91
CA GLU A 81 -10.20 24.49 -34.00
C GLU A 81 -10.70 23.77 -35.27
N GLU A 82 -11.31 22.59 -35.10
CA GLU A 82 -11.95 21.86 -36.21
C GLU A 82 -13.15 22.63 -36.79
N LEU A 83 -13.97 23.28 -35.96
CA LEU A 83 -15.10 24.10 -36.42
C LEU A 83 -14.64 25.36 -37.17
N GLU A 84 -13.56 26.00 -36.69
CA GLU A 84 -12.97 27.19 -37.32
C GLU A 84 -12.26 26.85 -38.64
N SER A 85 -11.70 25.65 -38.78
CA SER A 85 -11.07 25.19 -40.02
C SER A 85 -12.07 24.86 -41.13
N ILE A 86 -13.35 24.67 -40.82
CA ILE A 86 -14.39 24.29 -41.77
C ILE A 86 -15.16 25.54 -42.30
N GLN A 87 -15.01 26.72 -41.66
CA GLN A 87 -15.54 28.00 -42.14
C GLN A 87 -14.65 28.66 -43.20
#